data_AF-A0A2I2GMS4-F1
#
_entry.id   AF-A0A2I2GMS4-F1
#
_cell.length_a   1.000
_cell.length_b   1.000
_cell.length_c   1.000
_cell.angle_alpha   90.00
_cell.angle_beta   90.00
_cell.angle_gamma   90.00
#
_symmetry.space_group_name_H-M   'P 1'
#
loop_
_entity.id
_entity.type
_entity.pdbx_description
1 polymer ?
#
loop_
_entity_poly.entity_id
_entity_poly.type
_entity_poly.pdbx_seq_one_letter_code
_entity_poly.pdbx_strand_id
1 'polypeptide(L)'
;MINLGTLTLLISVMQAGLIEGNAKSHRTQLKDIVPKREVLYVGGEYTKVKDDATNSTSMAMVGQIYVEKLAPEVAPAKPPLPIIFIAGAGQTGTNFLDTPDGRPGWASYFISKGHTVYLSDQPARGRSFWSPGQGSIGSIGSPDSVSDIFTDVANNGNQWPQAKLHTQWPGSGRMGDPPFDAFYRSQVQFQTDRFISEEQNAQAYSALVDLVGDCYIISHSQAGAYGWRVGDMRPDRVKGIVQLEPSGPPFTLRPPFGNSPAFAFGLTDLPIGYEPSAGKHAENIETITEAAVDDDHNECIMQKSPAKQLTNLARIPELVVTGEASFHAPYDYCTVKYLKQVGVDVEHADLGKEGIHGNGHMFFMEKNNIEIAARVYQWLRKH
;
A
#
# COMPACT_ATOMS: atom_id res chain seq x y z
N MET A 1 13.56 -65.17 -51.51
CA MET A 1 12.84 -65.57 -50.28
C MET A 1 11.84 -64.47 -49.94
N ILE A 2 10.60 -64.90 -49.67
CA ILE A 2 9.41 -64.24 -49.11
C ILE A 2 9.81 -63.23 -47.97
N ASN A 3 9.21 -62.07 -47.66
CA ASN A 3 7.80 -61.65 -47.59
C ASN A 3 7.64 -60.11 -47.45
N LEU A 4 6.39 -59.67 -47.65
CA LEU A 4 5.75 -58.37 -47.40
C LEU A 4 5.94 -57.79 -45.98
N GLY A 5 5.78 -56.46 -45.83
CA GLY A 5 5.36 -55.85 -44.57
C GLY A 5 5.59 -54.35 -44.40
N THR A 6 4.63 -53.54 -44.86
CA THR A 6 4.33 -52.12 -44.55
C THR A 6 4.48 -51.71 -43.07
N LEU A 7 4.93 -50.47 -42.79
CA LEU A 7 4.11 -49.43 -42.10
C LEU A 7 4.79 -48.05 -42.11
N THR A 8 4.05 -47.05 -42.60
CA THR A 8 4.36 -45.62 -42.52
C THR A 8 4.00 -45.08 -41.14
N LEU A 9 4.87 -44.30 -40.49
CA LEU A 9 4.45 -43.39 -39.42
C LEU A 9 5.30 -42.11 -39.45
N LEU A 10 4.70 -41.03 -39.93
CA LEU A 10 5.17 -39.65 -39.76
C LEU A 10 4.87 -39.24 -38.32
N ILE A 11 5.90 -38.96 -37.53
CA ILE A 11 5.77 -38.30 -36.23
C ILE A 11 6.16 -36.82 -36.42
N SER A 12 5.16 -35.94 -36.42
CA SER A 12 5.39 -34.51 -36.25
C SER A 12 5.68 -34.23 -34.79
N VAL A 13 6.90 -33.82 -34.46
CA VAL A 13 7.22 -33.29 -33.14
C VAL A 13 6.77 -31.83 -33.10
N MET A 14 5.60 -31.57 -32.53
CA MET A 14 5.25 -30.23 -32.05
C MET A 14 6.08 -29.94 -30.79
N GLN A 15 7.02 -29.01 -30.89
CA GLN A 15 7.64 -28.39 -29.72
C GLN A 15 6.60 -27.49 -29.03
N ALA A 16 5.97 -28.02 -27.98
CA ALA A 16 5.37 -27.19 -26.95
C ALA A 16 6.50 -26.59 -26.10
N GLY A 17 6.77 -25.29 -26.29
CA GLY A 17 7.71 -24.55 -25.47
C GLY A 17 7.18 -24.39 -24.04
N LEU A 18 7.85 -25.04 -23.09
CA LEU A 18 7.66 -24.87 -21.65
C LEU A 18 8.05 -23.45 -21.21
N ILE A 19 7.10 -22.67 -20.69
CA ILE A 19 7.30 -21.33 -20.10
C ILE A 19 7.71 -21.41 -18.60
N GLU A 20 8.22 -22.55 -18.12
CA GLU A 20 8.60 -22.70 -16.71
C GLU A 20 10.06 -22.29 -16.38
N GLY A 21 10.87 -21.95 -17.39
CA GLY A 21 12.30 -21.68 -17.22
C GLY A 21 12.69 -20.27 -16.71
N ASN A 22 11.91 -19.23 -17.02
CA ASN A 22 12.32 -17.84 -16.75
C ASN A 22 12.00 -17.36 -15.32
N ALA A 23 10.92 -17.85 -14.70
CA ALA A 23 10.50 -17.36 -13.39
C ALA A 23 11.47 -17.72 -12.25
N LYS A 24 12.10 -18.92 -12.32
CA LYS A 24 13.11 -19.35 -11.33
C LYS A 24 14.41 -18.55 -11.47
N SER A 25 14.88 -18.32 -12.70
CA SER A 25 16.12 -17.57 -12.95
C SER A 25 16.04 -16.12 -12.46
N HIS A 26 14.92 -15.42 -12.73
CA HIS A 26 14.73 -14.05 -12.25
C HIS A 26 14.59 -13.95 -10.72
N ARG A 27 13.98 -14.94 -10.05
CA ARG A 27 13.86 -14.94 -8.59
C ARG A 27 15.20 -15.11 -7.88
N THR A 28 16.10 -15.94 -8.42
CA THR A 28 17.46 -16.08 -7.86
C THR A 28 18.23 -14.76 -7.98
N GLN A 29 18.14 -14.08 -9.13
CA GLN A 29 18.82 -12.78 -9.33
C GLN A 29 18.37 -11.68 -8.36
N LEU A 30 17.10 -11.65 -7.96
CA LEU A 30 16.62 -10.64 -7.00
C LEU A 30 17.11 -10.89 -5.57
N LYS A 31 17.31 -12.15 -5.17
CA LYS A 31 17.84 -12.48 -3.83
C LYS A 31 19.30 -12.07 -3.66
N ASP A 32 20.04 -11.99 -4.75
CA ASP A 32 21.48 -11.70 -4.74
C ASP A 32 21.79 -10.19 -4.78
N ILE A 33 20.77 -9.31 -4.78
CA ILE A 33 20.96 -7.85 -4.81
C ILE A 33 21.48 -7.38 -3.45
N VAL A 34 22.66 -6.74 -3.46
CA VAL A 34 23.24 -6.08 -2.28
C VAL A 34 23.19 -4.56 -2.48
N PRO A 35 22.21 -3.85 -1.87
CA PRO A 35 22.11 -2.41 -2.03
C PRO A 35 23.12 -1.65 -1.16
N LYS A 36 23.48 -0.43 -1.61
CA LYS A 36 24.07 0.57 -0.73
C LYS A 36 23.01 1.02 0.27
N ARG A 37 23.35 0.92 1.55
CA ARG A 37 22.44 1.20 2.67
C ARG A 37 22.87 2.44 3.42
N GLU A 38 21.93 3.35 3.62
CA GLU A 38 22.07 4.51 4.50
C GLU A 38 20.87 4.57 5.44
N VAL A 39 21.08 5.12 6.63
CA VAL A 39 20.03 5.28 7.65
C VAL A 39 19.97 6.74 8.06
N LEU A 40 18.75 7.27 8.17
CA LEU A 40 18.49 8.62 8.64
C LEU A 40 17.20 8.68 9.46
N TYR A 41 17.10 9.72 10.28
CA TYR A 41 15.85 10.13 10.92
C TYR A 41 15.41 11.46 10.32
N VAL A 42 14.12 11.59 10.02
CA VAL A 42 13.56 12.74 9.31
C VAL A 42 12.32 13.27 10.01
N GLY A 43 12.14 14.60 9.93
CA GLY A 43 11.00 15.28 10.53
C GLY A 43 11.06 15.32 12.05
N GLY A 44 9.88 15.48 12.64
CA GLY A 44 9.69 15.66 14.06
C GLY A 44 9.86 17.09 14.56
N GLU A 45 9.32 17.34 15.75
CA GLU A 45 9.37 18.62 16.43
C GLU A 45 9.69 18.43 17.92
N TYR A 46 10.37 19.42 18.50
CA TYR A 46 10.57 19.46 19.95
C TYR A 46 9.29 19.93 20.63
N THR A 47 8.70 19.06 21.46
CA THR A 47 7.48 19.35 22.21
C THR A 47 7.63 19.01 23.69
N LYS A 48 6.77 19.60 24.52
CA LYS A 48 6.70 19.27 25.95
C LYS A 48 5.94 17.97 26.10
N VAL A 49 6.61 16.95 26.61
CA VAL A 49 6.02 15.66 26.93
C VAL A 49 5.92 15.53 28.44
N LYS A 50 4.73 15.17 28.90
CA LYS A 50 4.51 14.76 30.29
C LYS A 50 4.75 13.26 30.40
N ASP A 51 5.64 12.87 31.30
CA ASP A 51 5.80 11.49 31.72
C ASP A 51 4.81 11.21 32.86
N ASP A 52 3.82 10.36 32.60
CA ASP A 52 2.79 10.03 33.58
C ASP A 52 3.32 9.18 34.76
N ALA A 53 4.42 8.45 34.58
CA ALA A 53 5.03 7.65 35.65
C ALA A 53 5.79 8.52 36.64
N THR A 54 6.48 9.55 36.16
CA THR A 54 7.26 10.47 37.00
C THR A 54 6.54 11.78 37.33
N ASN A 55 5.40 12.05 36.67
CA ASN A 55 4.69 13.32 36.66
C ASN A 55 5.58 14.53 36.31
N SER A 56 6.68 14.28 35.59
CA SER A 56 7.62 15.31 35.14
C SER A 56 7.27 15.76 33.72
N THR A 57 7.65 16.98 33.37
CA THR A 57 7.52 17.49 32.00
C THR A 57 8.89 17.81 31.47
N SER A 58 9.24 17.26 30.31
CA SER A 58 10.51 17.50 29.64
C SER A 58 10.30 17.81 28.15
N MET A 59 11.30 18.42 27.51
CA MET A 59 11.29 18.59 26.06
C MET A 59 11.76 17.29 25.41
N ALA A 60 11.00 16.78 24.44
CA ALA A 60 11.36 15.61 23.65
C ALA A 60 11.09 15.87 22.16
N MET A 61 11.87 15.22 21.29
CA MET A 61 11.57 15.17 19.86
C MET A 61 10.43 14.18 19.63
N VAL A 62 9.43 14.56 18.83
CA VAL A 62 8.26 13.72 18.52
C VAL A 62 7.92 13.87 17.06
N GLY A 63 7.35 12.82 16.46
CA GLY A 63 6.81 12.89 15.10
C GLY A 63 7.85 12.60 14.01
N GLN A 64 9.08 12.26 14.40
CA GLN A 64 10.13 11.84 13.48
C GLN A 64 9.90 10.43 12.95
N ILE A 65 10.44 10.16 11.76
CA ILE A 65 10.48 8.84 11.14
C ILE A 65 11.92 8.33 11.00
N TYR A 66 12.14 7.06 11.32
CA TYR A 66 13.27 6.28 10.86
C TYR A 66 13.11 5.99 9.37
N VAL A 67 14.19 6.14 8.62
CA VAL A 67 14.23 5.86 7.19
C VAL A 67 15.48 5.07 6.85
N GLU A 68 15.30 3.99 6.11
CA GLU A 68 16.34 3.18 5.51
C GLU A 68 16.33 3.41 4.00
N LYS A 69 17.40 4.03 3.49
CA LYS A 69 17.62 4.29 2.07
C LYS A 69 18.42 3.14 1.49
N LEU A 70 17.85 2.48 0.49
CA LEU A 70 18.49 1.40 -0.26
C LEU A 70 18.65 1.81 -1.72
N ALA A 71 19.90 1.93 -2.18
CA ALA A 71 20.23 2.32 -3.54
C ALA A 71 20.95 1.19 -4.29
N PRO A 72 20.86 1.14 -5.63
CA PRO A 72 21.67 0.24 -6.44
C PRO A 72 23.17 0.42 -6.13
N GLU A 73 23.92 -0.69 -6.08
CA GLU A 73 25.36 -0.65 -5.81
C GLU A 73 26.10 0.22 -6.84
N VAL A 74 25.75 0.04 -8.11
CA VAL A 74 26.19 0.87 -9.23
C VAL A 74 25.01 1.73 -9.68
N ALA A 75 25.12 3.04 -9.49
CA ALA A 75 24.10 3.96 -9.95
C ALA A 75 24.00 3.93 -11.48
N PRO A 76 22.79 3.81 -12.06
CA PRO A 76 22.62 3.90 -13.51
C PRO A 76 22.97 5.31 -14.00
N ALA A 77 23.41 5.43 -15.26
CA ALA A 77 23.77 6.72 -15.87
C ALA A 77 22.60 7.73 -15.89
N LYS A 78 21.36 7.23 -15.92
CA LYS A 78 20.12 8.00 -15.80
C LYS A 78 19.25 7.33 -14.74
N PRO A 79 19.37 7.69 -13.46
CA PRO A 79 18.58 7.07 -12.42
C PRO A 79 17.10 7.44 -12.58
N PRO A 80 16.19 6.46 -12.48
CA PRO A 80 14.77 6.77 -12.35
C PRO A 80 14.52 7.47 -11.00
N LEU A 81 13.36 8.10 -10.85
CA LEU A 81 13.01 8.80 -9.62
C LEU A 81 13.01 7.85 -8.41
N PRO A 82 13.44 8.30 -7.22
CA PRO A 82 13.34 7.50 -6.02
C PRO A 82 11.89 7.18 -5.63
N ILE A 83 11.72 6.11 -4.85
CA ILE A 83 10.42 5.66 -4.37
C ILE A 83 10.40 5.70 -2.84
N ILE A 84 9.44 6.41 -2.27
CA ILE A 84 9.17 6.41 -0.83
C ILE A 84 8.06 5.41 -0.54
N PHE A 85 8.33 4.42 0.30
CA PHE A 85 7.35 3.45 0.75
C PHE A 85 6.79 3.82 2.13
N ILE A 86 5.46 3.77 2.23
CA ILE A 86 4.72 4.03 3.48
C ILE A 86 3.86 2.79 3.78
N ALA A 87 4.26 2.03 4.81
CA ALA A 87 3.58 0.80 5.22
C ALA A 87 2.20 1.08 5.84
N GLY A 88 1.34 0.07 5.96
CA GLY A 88 0.02 0.20 6.58
C GLY A 88 0.00 0.18 8.12
N ALA A 89 -1.19 0.00 8.68
CA ALA A 89 -1.41 -0.10 10.13
C ALA A 89 -0.67 -1.31 10.72
N GLY A 90 -0.02 -1.12 11.87
CA GLY A 90 0.74 -2.17 12.55
C GLY A 90 1.99 -2.67 11.82
N GLN A 91 2.37 -2.06 10.70
CA GLN A 91 3.48 -2.51 9.85
C GLN A 91 4.65 -1.51 9.85
N THR A 92 5.79 -1.94 9.29
CA THR A 92 7.05 -1.16 9.18
C THR A 92 7.62 -1.24 7.76
N GLY A 93 8.71 -0.54 7.48
CA GLY A 93 9.42 -0.64 6.20
C GLY A 93 9.90 -2.07 5.87
N THR A 94 10.01 -2.92 6.89
CA THR A 94 10.35 -4.35 6.77
C THR A 94 9.44 -5.09 5.78
N ASN A 95 8.17 -4.68 5.71
CA ASN A 95 7.13 -5.34 4.93
C ASN A 95 7.39 -5.32 3.42
N PHE A 96 8.26 -4.43 2.94
CA PHE A 96 8.64 -4.34 1.54
C PHE A 96 10.00 -4.99 1.24
N LEU A 97 10.73 -5.48 2.24
CA LEU A 97 12.05 -6.11 2.08
C LEU A 97 11.93 -7.53 1.51
N ASP A 98 11.75 -8.52 2.37
CA ASP A 98 11.53 -9.92 2.01
C ASP A 98 10.11 -10.31 2.42
N THR A 99 9.51 -11.24 1.68
CA THR A 99 8.21 -11.81 2.03
C THR A 99 8.33 -12.70 3.26
N PRO A 100 7.22 -12.97 3.97
CA PRO A 100 7.24 -13.83 5.17
C PRO A 100 7.77 -15.25 4.95
N ASP A 101 7.70 -15.77 3.71
CA ASP A 101 8.28 -17.05 3.30
C ASP A 101 9.70 -16.93 2.70
N GLY A 102 10.35 -15.78 2.82
CA GLY A 102 11.75 -15.56 2.44
C GLY A 102 12.00 -15.40 0.92
N ARG A 103 10.97 -15.03 0.14
CA ARG A 103 11.15 -14.58 -1.25
C ARG A 103 11.50 -13.08 -1.27
N PRO A 104 12.09 -12.60 -2.38
CA PRO A 104 12.29 -11.16 -2.55
C PRO A 104 10.97 -10.40 -2.49
N GLY A 105 10.95 -9.30 -1.74
CA GLY A 105 9.88 -8.32 -1.75
C GLY A 105 10.11 -7.21 -2.78
N TRP A 106 9.32 -6.16 -2.65
CA TRP A 106 9.27 -5.07 -3.62
C TRP A 106 10.52 -4.19 -3.60
N ALA A 107 11.20 -4.04 -2.46
CA ALA A 107 12.46 -3.29 -2.38
C ALA A 107 13.49 -3.85 -3.36
N SER A 108 13.76 -5.16 -3.29
CA SER A 108 14.69 -5.84 -4.21
C SER A 108 14.25 -5.71 -5.67
N TYR A 109 12.94 -5.81 -5.93
CA TYR A 109 12.40 -5.62 -7.28
C TYR A 109 12.70 -4.21 -7.82
N PHE A 110 12.35 -3.14 -7.10
CA PHE A 110 12.54 -1.77 -7.60
C PHE A 110 14.01 -1.35 -7.63
N ILE A 111 14.85 -1.84 -6.72
CA ILE A 111 16.31 -1.65 -6.79
C ILE A 111 16.86 -2.31 -8.07
N SER A 112 16.37 -3.50 -8.45
CA SER A 112 16.75 -4.15 -9.71
C SER A 112 16.38 -3.32 -10.96
N LYS A 113 15.42 -2.40 -10.82
CA LYS A 113 15.01 -1.45 -11.85
C LYS A 113 15.77 -0.12 -11.79
N GLY A 114 16.76 -0.01 -10.91
CA GLY A 114 17.61 1.17 -10.76
C GLY A 114 17.06 2.24 -9.81
N HIS A 115 15.89 2.03 -9.19
CA HIS A 115 15.34 2.98 -8.24
C HIS A 115 16.11 2.94 -6.91
N THR A 116 16.30 4.11 -6.31
CA THR A 116 16.57 4.21 -4.88
C THR A 116 15.24 4.10 -4.14
N VAL A 117 15.16 3.26 -3.12
CA VAL A 117 13.96 3.09 -2.31
C VAL A 117 14.20 3.60 -0.89
N TYR A 118 13.20 4.27 -0.33
CA TYR A 118 13.18 4.77 1.04
C TYR A 118 12.10 4.01 1.80
N LEU A 119 12.54 3.12 2.70
CA LEU A 119 11.68 2.34 3.57
C LEU A 119 11.65 2.99 4.94
N SER A 120 10.50 3.08 5.58
CA SER A 120 10.37 3.88 6.79
C SER A 120 9.52 3.20 7.85
N ASP A 121 9.79 3.57 9.09
CA ASP A 121 8.86 3.34 10.18
C ASP A 121 8.15 4.66 10.46
N GLN A 122 6.82 4.66 10.36
CA GLN A 122 5.97 5.84 10.60
C GLN A 122 6.22 6.45 11.99
N PRO A 123 5.79 7.70 12.27
CA PRO A 123 5.83 8.24 13.63
C PRO A 123 5.14 7.30 14.63
N ALA A 124 5.71 7.16 15.83
CA ALA A 124 5.19 6.28 16.87
C ALA A 124 5.03 4.81 16.42
N ARG A 125 6.00 4.29 15.66
CA ARG A 125 6.04 2.93 15.10
C ARG A 125 7.48 2.41 15.06
N GLY A 126 7.71 1.17 15.49
CA GLY A 126 9.00 0.50 15.28
C GLY A 126 10.20 1.31 15.81
N ARG A 127 11.14 1.65 14.91
CA ARG A 127 12.36 2.42 15.22
C ARG A 127 12.11 3.92 15.36
N SER A 128 10.91 4.38 15.04
CA SER A 128 10.40 5.73 15.29
C SER A 128 9.64 5.73 16.59
N PHE A 129 10.30 6.10 17.68
CA PHE A 129 9.74 5.90 19.00
C PHE A 129 8.41 6.64 19.20
N TRP A 130 7.54 6.02 20.01
CA TRP A 130 6.39 6.70 20.60
C TRP A 130 6.76 7.29 21.95
N SER A 131 6.24 8.48 22.23
CA SER A 131 6.39 9.12 23.53
C SER A 131 5.11 8.97 24.37
N PRO A 132 5.17 8.47 25.60
CA PRO A 132 4.00 8.37 26.48
C PRO A 132 3.24 9.69 26.61
N GLY A 133 1.92 9.61 26.68
CA GLY A 133 1.03 10.77 26.75
C GLY A 133 0.61 11.36 25.39
N GLN A 134 1.12 10.81 24.27
CA GLN A 134 0.76 11.29 22.93
C GLN A 134 -0.20 10.34 22.21
N GLY A 135 -1.50 10.64 22.31
CA GLY A 135 -2.55 9.82 21.72
C GLY A 135 -2.67 8.44 22.36
N SER A 136 -3.07 7.45 21.57
CA SER A 136 -3.32 6.08 22.00
C SER A 136 -2.58 5.08 21.11
N ILE A 137 -1.99 4.05 21.72
CA ILE A 137 -1.26 3.00 21.01
C ILE A 137 -2.05 1.69 21.07
N GLY A 138 -2.20 1.02 19.93
CA GLY A 138 -2.91 -0.25 19.80
C GLY A 138 -2.15 -1.26 18.95
N SER A 139 -2.67 -2.49 18.84
CA SER A 139 -2.14 -3.54 17.97
C SER A 139 -3.12 -3.86 16.83
N ILE A 140 -2.65 -4.61 15.84
CA ILE A 140 -3.43 -4.96 14.64
C ILE A 140 -4.54 -6.01 14.92
N GLY A 141 -4.59 -6.59 16.13
CA GLY A 141 -5.59 -7.58 16.54
C GLY A 141 -4.99 -8.90 16.99
N SER A 142 -5.85 -9.90 17.24
CA SER A 142 -5.44 -11.27 17.58
C SER A 142 -4.97 -12.03 16.32
N PRO A 143 -4.25 -13.16 16.49
CA PRO A 143 -3.85 -13.98 15.35
C PRO A 143 -5.01 -14.42 14.46
N ASP A 144 -6.15 -14.82 15.04
CA ASP A 144 -7.32 -15.26 14.28
C ASP A 144 -7.92 -14.11 13.45
N SER A 145 -8.09 -12.93 14.06
CA SER A 145 -8.61 -11.76 13.34
C SER A 145 -7.66 -11.31 12.23
N VAL A 146 -6.35 -11.28 12.50
CA VAL A 146 -5.34 -10.97 11.47
C VAL A 146 -5.41 -12.01 10.35
N SER A 147 -5.54 -13.28 10.70
CA SER A 147 -5.63 -14.35 9.72
C SER A 147 -6.83 -14.23 8.80
N ASP A 148 -8.02 -14.01 9.38
CA ASP A 148 -9.28 -13.89 8.64
C ASP A 148 -9.30 -12.69 7.68
N ILE A 149 -8.57 -11.63 8.02
CA ILE A 149 -8.55 -10.40 7.23
C ILE A 149 -7.44 -10.40 6.17
N PHE A 150 -6.27 -10.99 6.47
CA PHE A 150 -5.06 -10.75 5.67
C PHE A 150 -4.44 -12.00 5.03
N THR A 151 -4.48 -13.17 5.66
CA THR A 151 -3.60 -14.29 5.29
C THR A 151 -4.32 -15.60 5.00
N ASP A 152 -5.53 -15.81 5.55
CA ASP A 152 -6.40 -16.95 5.24
C ASP A 152 -7.84 -16.48 4.95
N VAL A 153 -7.92 -15.48 4.08
CA VAL A 153 -9.16 -14.81 3.70
C VAL A 153 -10.22 -15.78 3.15
N ALA A 154 -9.83 -16.80 2.38
CA ALA A 154 -10.77 -17.75 1.79
C ALA A 154 -11.57 -18.56 2.82
N ASN A 155 -11.06 -18.69 4.05
CA ASN A 155 -11.70 -19.44 5.12
C ASN A 155 -12.23 -18.54 6.25
N ASN A 156 -12.43 -17.24 5.99
CA ASN A 156 -12.90 -16.29 6.99
C ASN A 156 -14.42 -16.31 7.25
N GLY A 157 -15.15 -17.24 6.61
CA GLY A 157 -16.60 -17.34 6.69
C GLY A 157 -17.36 -16.47 5.68
N ASN A 158 -16.72 -16.08 4.56
CA ASN A 158 -17.29 -15.19 3.54
C ASN A 158 -17.74 -13.84 4.13
N GLN A 159 -16.88 -13.22 4.92
CA GLN A 159 -17.17 -11.89 5.51
C GLN A 159 -17.40 -10.82 4.44
N TRP A 160 -16.86 -11.02 3.23
CA TRP A 160 -17.21 -10.28 2.01
C TRP A 160 -17.28 -11.24 0.81
N PRO A 161 -18.00 -10.86 -0.27
CA PRO A 161 -18.32 -11.78 -1.38
C PRO A 161 -17.10 -12.42 -2.07
N GLN A 162 -16.02 -11.65 -2.20
CA GLN A 162 -14.81 -12.02 -2.92
C GLN A 162 -13.83 -12.84 -2.07
N ALA A 163 -14.03 -12.94 -0.75
CA ALA A 163 -13.07 -13.55 0.17
C ALA A 163 -12.64 -14.97 -0.27
N LYS A 164 -13.61 -15.77 -0.73
CA LYS A 164 -13.44 -17.14 -1.23
C LYS A 164 -12.43 -17.29 -2.38
N LEU A 165 -12.07 -16.20 -3.06
CA LEU A 165 -11.14 -16.19 -4.19
C LEU A 165 -9.67 -16.21 -3.74
N HIS A 166 -9.38 -15.98 -2.45
CA HIS A 166 -8.01 -15.85 -1.98
C HIS A 166 -7.22 -17.15 -2.08
N THR A 167 -6.12 -17.12 -2.83
CA THR A 167 -5.27 -18.31 -3.06
C THR A 167 -3.77 -18.00 -3.04
N GLN A 168 -3.37 -16.72 -2.97
CA GLN A 168 -1.99 -16.33 -3.21
C GLN A 168 -1.12 -16.23 -1.95
N TRP A 169 -1.68 -16.35 -0.75
CA TRP A 169 -0.86 -16.44 0.47
C TRP A 169 0.06 -17.69 0.45
N PRO A 170 1.34 -17.57 0.87
CA PRO A 170 2.21 -18.72 1.04
C PRO A 170 1.87 -19.47 2.34
N GLY A 171 1.50 -20.75 2.24
CA GLY A 171 1.14 -21.58 3.39
C GLY A 171 -0.35 -21.56 3.69
N SER A 172 -0.73 -21.93 4.93
CA SER A 172 -2.13 -21.93 5.36
C SER A 172 -2.61 -20.55 5.82
N GLY A 173 -1.68 -19.64 6.14
CA GLY A 173 -2.04 -18.31 6.62
C GLY A 173 -2.60 -18.30 8.04
N ARG A 174 -2.45 -19.38 8.81
CA ARG A 174 -2.98 -19.55 10.17
C ARG A 174 -1.86 -19.71 11.20
N MET A 175 -2.18 -19.47 12.47
CA MET A 175 -1.22 -19.63 13.57
C MET A 175 -0.55 -21.01 13.57
N GLY A 176 0.78 -21.03 13.66
CA GLY A 176 1.62 -22.23 13.59
C GLY A 176 2.13 -22.56 12.19
N ASP A 177 1.63 -21.89 11.14
CA ASP A 177 2.22 -21.94 9.79
C ASP A 177 3.41 -20.96 9.70
N PRO A 178 4.62 -21.40 9.31
CA PRO A 178 5.81 -20.56 9.37
C PRO A 178 5.69 -19.19 8.66
N PRO A 179 5.11 -19.07 7.44
CA PRO A 179 4.88 -17.78 6.81
C PRO A 179 3.94 -16.87 7.59
N PHE A 180 2.82 -17.39 8.12
CA PHE A 180 1.92 -16.60 8.98
C PHE A 180 2.62 -16.15 10.26
N ASP A 181 3.31 -17.05 10.93
CA ASP A 181 4.01 -16.75 12.16
C ASP A 181 5.11 -15.68 11.96
N ALA A 182 5.81 -15.72 10.81
CA ALA A 182 6.77 -14.69 10.43
C ALA A 182 6.08 -13.34 10.17
N PHE A 183 4.95 -13.36 9.45
CA PHE A 183 4.14 -12.17 9.21
C PHE A 183 3.64 -11.56 10.52
N TYR A 184 3.00 -12.35 11.39
CA TYR A 184 2.43 -11.87 12.64
C TYR A 184 3.51 -11.31 13.60
N ARG A 185 4.70 -11.93 13.65
CA ARG A 185 5.85 -11.41 14.42
C ARG A 185 6.38 -10.06 13.92
N SER A 186 6.16 -9.72 12.65
CA SER A 186 6.57 -8.43 12.09
C SER A 186 5.58 -7.30 12.41
N GLN A 187 4.39 -7.62 12.95
CA GLN A 187 3.41 -6.60 13.34
C GLN A 187 3.83 -5.93 14.64
N VAL A 188 3.68 -4.62 14.70
CA VAL A 188 4.06 -3.76 15.83
C VAL A 188 2.90 -2.86 16.23
N GLN A 189 2.99 -2.23 17.39
CA GLN A 189 1.96 -1.31 17.86
C GLN A 189 1.95 0.00 17.06
N PHE A 190 0.82 0.70 17.04
CA PHE A 190 0.64 1.93 16.28
C PHE A 190 -0.31 2.93 16.93
N GLN A 191 -0.21 4.20 16.53
CA GLN A 191 -1.15 5.25 16.90
C GLN A 191 -2.55 4.94 16.36
N THR A 192 -3.53 4.76 17.25
CA THR A 192 -4.92 4.46 16.88
C THR A 192 -5.75 5.72 16.65
N ASP A 193 -5.30 6.87 17.14
CA ASP A 193 -5.92 8.14 16.81
C ASP A 193 -5.59 8.52 15.35
N ARG A 194 -6.62 8.53 14.51
CA ARG A 194 -6.49 8.79 13.07
C ARG A 194 -6.00 10.20 12.78
N PHE A 195 -6.45 11.20 13.54
CA PHE A 195 -6.08 12.59 13.33
C PHE A 195 -4.61 12.83 13.71
N ILE A 196 -4.16 12.28 14.84
CA ILE A 196 -2.74 12.35 15.23
C ILE A 196 -1.87 11.60 14.20
N SER A 197 -2.28 10.39 13.81
CA SER A 197 -1.53 9.60 12.84
C SER A 197 -1.42 10.30 11.50
N GLU A 198 -2.53 10.82 10.97
CA GLU A 198 -2.54 11.51 9.68
C GLU A 198 -1.69 12.78 9.69
N GLU A 199 -1.79 13.61 10.73
CA GLU A 199 -1.01 14.84 10.82
C GLU A 199 0.50 14.54 10.93
N GLN A 200 0.89 13.67 11.88
CA GLN A 200 2.30 13.39 12.10
C GLN A 200 2.95 12.72 10.88
N ASN A 201 2.25 11.77 10.23
CA ASN A 201 2.75 11.15 9.01
C ASN A 201 2.86 12.17 7.87
N ALA A 202 1.85 13.01 7.65
CA ALA A 202 1.88 14.03 6.61
C ALA A 202 3.09 14.97 6.76
N GLN A 203 3.38 15.44 7.98
CA GLN A 203 4.52 16.30 8.26
C GLN A 203 5.86 15.56 8.06
N ALA A 204 6.01 14.38 8.63
CA ALA A 204 7.27 13.64 8.59
C ALA A 204 7.64 13.19 7.17
N TYR A 205 6.67 12.70 6.40
CA TYR A 205 6.89 12.31 5.01
C TYR A 205 7.04 13.50 4.07
N SER A 206 6.39 14.63 4.34
CA SER A 206 6.68 15.86 3.58
C SER A 206 8.12 16.33 3.80
N ALA A 207 8.64 16.24 5.03
CA ALA A 207 10.05 16.51 5.31
C ALA A 207 10.99 15.52 4.61
N LEU A 208 10.59 14.24 4.47
CA LEU A 208 11.35 13.28 3.68
C LEU A 208 11.34 13.64 2.19
N VAL A 209 10.19 14.01 1.63
CA VAL A 209 10.10 14.49 0.24
C VAL A 209 11.00 15.72 0.02
N ASP A 210 11.08 16.64 0.99
CA ASP A 210 11.97 17.80 0.90
C ASP A 210 13.45 17.43 0.81
N LEU A 211 13.86 16.35 1.48
CA LEU A 211 15.24 15.82 1.41
C LEU A 211 15.50 15.01 0.14
N VAL A 212 14.51 14.22 -0.32
CA VAL A 212 14.63 13.33 -1.47
C VAL A 212 14.55 14.10 -2.79
N GLY A 213 13.74 15.16 -2.84
CA GLY A 213 13.42 15.88 -4.07
C GLY A 213 12.30 15.20 -4.85
N ASP A 214 12.42 15.19 -6.18
CA ASP A 214 11.38 14.62 -7.05
C ASP A 214 11.28 13.10 -6.86
N CYS A 215 10.09 12.58 -6.53
CA CYS A 215 9.90 11.17 -6.16
C CYS A 215 8.51 10.62 -6.47
N TYR A 216 8.39 9.30 -6.42
CA TYR A 216 7.11 8.60 -6.31
C TYR A 216 6.83 8.20 -4.86
N ILE A 217 5.55 8.12 -4.50
CA ILE A 217 5.10 7.56 -3.22
C ILE A 217 4.33 6.28 -3.49
N ILE A 218 4.66 5.22 -2.76
CA ILE A 218 3.86 4.00 -2.69
C ILE A 218 3.37 3.83 -1.26
N SER A 219 2.07 3.99 -1.04
CA SER A 219 1.42 3.85 0.26
C SER A 219 0.47 2.67 0.30
N HIS A 220 0.34 2.03 1.46
CA HIS A 220 -0.52 0.86 1.67
C HIS A 220 -1.55 1.09 2.78
N SER A 221 -2.80 0.68 2.54
CA SER A 221 -3.83 0.60 3.58
C SER A 221 -4.05 1.94 4.31
N GLN A 222 -3.91 1.95 5.64
CA GLN A 222 -3.95 3.14 6.51
C GLN A 222 -3.14 4.33 5.95
N ALA A 223 -2.04 4.07 5.24
CA ALA A 223 -1.19 5.12 4.71
C ALA A 223 -1.75 5.84 3.48
N GLY A 224 -2.92 5.44 2.96
CA GLY A 224 -3.52 6.09 1.80
C GLY A 224 -3.72 7.59 1.98
N ALA A 225 -4.37 7.97 3.09
CA ALA A 225 -4.54 9.37 3.50
C ALA A 225 -3.19 10.08 3.64
N TYR A 226 -2.13 9.40 4.09
CA TYR A 226 -0.83 10.01 4.32
C TYR A 226 -0.16 10.36 2.99
N GLY A 227 -0.21 9.45 2.01
CA GLY A 227 0.28 9.70 0.66
C GLY A 227 -0.42 10.88 0.00
N TRP A 228 -1.75 10.96 0.12
CA TRP A 228 -2.54 12.08 -0.40
C TRP A 228 -2.23 13.42 0.27
N ARG A 229 -2.10 13.44 1.61
CA ARG A 229 -1.70 14.64 2.37
C ARG A 229 -0.32 15.13 1.94
N VAL A 230 0.65 14.23 1.79
CA VAL A 230 2.01 14.58 1.34
C VAL A 230 1.99 15.11 -0.10
N GLY A 231 1.22 14.49 -0.99
CA GLY A 231 1.01 14.99 -2.36
C GLY A 231 0.44 16.40 -2.39
N ASP A 232 -0.61 16.66 -1.60
CA ASP A 232 -1.23 17.99 -1.48
C ASP A 232 -0.25 19.03 -0.89
N MET A 233 0.62 18.64 0.03
CA MET A 233 1.64 19.49 0.66
C MET A 233 2.88 19.72 -0.21
N ARG A 234 3.21 18.80 -1.14
CA ARG A 234 4.40 18.84 -2.01
C ARG A 234 4.09 18.51 -3.48
N PRO A 235 3.12 19.21 -4.11
CA PRO A 235 2.64 18.87 -5.45
C PRO A 235 3.68 19.06 -6.55
N ASP A 236 4.72 19.86 -6.30
CA ASP A 236 5.77 20.09 -7.29
C ASP A 236 6.88 19.03 -7.23
N ARG A 237 6.92 18.21 -6.16
CA ARG A 237 7.96 17.18 -5.93
C ARG A 237 7.44 15.77 -6.11
N VAL A 238 6.23 15.49 -5.64
CA VAL A 238 5.60 14.18 -5.83
C VAL A 238 5.12 14.05 -7.27
N LYS A 239 5.71 13.12 -8.03
CA LYS A 239 5.42 12.94 -9.47
C LYS A 239 4.37 11.88 -9.77
N GLY A 240 4.04 11.07 -8.78
CA GLY A 240 2.97 10.07 -8.86
C GLY A 240 2.79 9.36 -7.53
N ILE A 241 1.56 8.94 -7.26
CA ILE A 241 1.19 8.20 -6.05
C ILE A 241 0.61 6.84 -6.46
N VAL A 242 1.13 5.77 -5.88
CA VAL A 242 0.56 4.43 -5.99
C VAL A 242 -0.07 4.07 -4.65
N GLN A 243 -1.38 3.83 -4.68
CA GLN A 243 -2.17 3.42 -3.54
C GLN A 243 -2.44 1.92 -3.60
N LEU A 244 -1.81 1.19 -2.70
CA LEU A 244 -2.04 -0.23 -2.49
C LEU A 244 -3.21 -0.37 -1.52
N GLU A 245 -4.43 -0.51 -2.05
CA GLU A 245 -5.67 -0.61 -1.26
C GLU A 245 -5.77 0.45 -0.16
N PRO A 246 -5.92 1.74 -0.51
CA PRO A 246 -5.92 2.83 0.45
C PRO A 246 -7.14 2.77 1.36
N SER A 247 -6.96 3.09 2.64
CA SER A 247 -8.09 3.21 3.58
C SER A 247 -9.19 4.12 3.02
N GLY A 248 -10.43 3.64 3.14
CA GLY A 248 -11.59 4.23 2.52
C GLY A 248 -12.81 3.35 2.75
N PRO A 249 -13.83 3.44 1.87
CA PRO A 249 -13.95 4.36 0.74
C PRO A 249 -14.18 5.81 1.21
N PRO A 250 -14.37 6.78 0.30
CA PRO A 250 -14.55 8.17 0.70
C PRO A 250 -15.72 8.38 1.67
N PHE A 251 -15.51 9.27 2.64
CA PHE A 251 -16.47 9.69 3.68
C PHE A 251 -16.90 8.62 4.71
N THR A 252 -16.45 7.37 4.62
CA THR A 252 -16.87 6.32 5.55
C THR A 252 -15.83 5.23 5.71
N LEU A 253 -15.87 4.53 6.84
CA LEU A 253 -15.26 3.21 6.96
C LEU A 253 -16.21 2.14 6.40
N ARG A 254 -15.64 0.99 6.01
CA ARG A 254 -16.38 -0.24 5.66
C ARG A 254 -15.85 -1.43 6.46
N PRO A 255 -16.67 -2.50 6.62
CA PRO A 255 -16.21 -3.71 7.30
C PRO A 255 -14.99 -4.27 6.55
N PRO A 256 -14.06 -4.93 7.26
CA PRO A 256 -14.10 -5.29 8.68
C PRO A 256 -13.67 -4.16 9.64
N PHE A 257 -13.32 -2.96 9.14
CA PHE A 257 -12.70 -1.90 9.96
C PHE A 257 -13.68 -0.86 10.52
N GLY A 258 -14.94 -0.86 10.09
CA GLY A 258 -15.99 -0.04 10.70
C GLY A 258 -17.10 0.31 9.71
N ASN A 259 -18.07 1.11 10.15
CA ASN A 259 -19.14 1.65 9.31
C ASN A 259 -19.43 3.12 9.62
N SER A 260 -18.52 3.77 10.35
CA SER A 260 -18.70 5.13 10.85
C SER A 260 -18.21 6.16 9.81
N PRO A 261 -18.77 7.39 9.85
CA PRO A 261 -18.22 8.51 9.10
C PRO A 261 -16.73 8.70 9.38
N ALA A 262 -15.98 8.99 8.33
CA ALA A 262 -14.53 9.04 8.30
C ALA A 262 -14.09 9.84 7.07
N PHE A 263 -12.84 10.29 6.99
CA PHE A 263 -12.31 10.98 5.81
C PHE A 263 -13.17 12.19 5.41
N ALA A 264 -13.32 13.15 6.32
CA ALA A 264 -14.21 14.29 6.15
C ALA A 264 -14.00 15.05 4.83
N PHE A 265 -12.76 15.07 4.31
CA PHE A 265 -12.40 15.68 3.03
C PHE A 265 -12.48 14.71 1.84
N GLY A 266 -13.27 13.65 1.97
CA GLY A 266 -13.40 12.54 1.02
C GLY A 266 -12.28 11.53 1.17
N LEU A 267 -11.03 11.97 1.01
CA LEU A 267 -9.85 11.08 1.00
C LEU A 267 -9.09 11.07 2.34
N THR A 268 -9.23 12.14 3.12
CA THR A 268 -8.42 12.44 4.30
C THR A 268 -9.31 12.91 5.45
N ASP A 269 -8.92 12.66 6.70
CA ASP A 269 -9.60 13.26 7.85
C ASP A 269 -9.24 14.73 8.01
N LEU A 270 -8.01 15.10 7.64
CA LEU A 270 -7.48 16.45 7.76
C LEU A 270 -7.51 17.21 6.42
N PRO A 271 -7.43 18.55 6.47
CA PRO A 271 -7.74 19.39 5.31
C PRO A 271 -6.76 19.25 4.14
N ILE A 272 -7.25 18.82 2.98
CA ILE A 272 -6.57 18.95 1.68
C ILE A 272 -7.24 20.05 0.85
N GLY A 273 -6.51 20.63 -0.11
CA GLY A 273 -6.97 21.81 -0.84
C GLY A 273 -8.05 21.51 -1.89
N TYR A 274 -9.19 22.21 -1.81
CA TYR A 274 -10.29 22.17 -2.78
C TYR A 274 -10.61 23.55 -3.35
N GLU A 275 -11.11 23.58 -4.60
CA GLU A 275 -11.70 24.75 -5.24
C GLU A 275 -13.08 24.40 -5.84
N PRO A 276 -14.17 25.09 -5.44
CA PRO A 276 -14.26 26.03 -4.32
C PRO A 276 -13.95 25.38 -2.97
N SER A 277 -13.43 26.15 -2.01
CA SER A 277 -13.00 25.65 -0.69
C SER A 277 -14.00 24.68 -0.04
N ALA A 278 -13.48 23.58 0.51
CA ALA A 278 -14.23 22.61 1.31
C ALA A 278 -14.58 23.14 2.72
N GLY A 279 -14.01 24.28 3.14
CA GLY A 279 -14.11 24.76 4.52
C GLY A 279 -13.02 24.17 5.41
N LYS A 280 -12.96 24.60 6.68
CA LYS A 280 -11.89 24.18 7.61
C LYS A 280 -12.07 22.74 8.10
N HIS A 281 -13.31 22.28 8.14
CA HIS A 281 -13.75 20.99 8.66
C HIS A 281 -14.59 20.24 7.61
N ALA A 282 -14.35 20.52 6.33
CA ALA A 282 -15.10 20.00 5.18
C ALA A 282 -16.61 20.36 5.19
N GLU A 283 -17.02 21.38 5.95
CA GLU A 283 -18.42 21.78 6.13
C GLU A 283 -19.13 22.22 4.85
N ASN A 284 -18.38 22.53 3.78
CA ASN A 284 -18.95 22.92 2.49
C ASN A 284 -19.08 21.73 1.52
N ILE A 285 -18.68 20.51 1.90
CA ILE A 285 -18.87 19.31 1.09
C ILE A 285 -20.24 18.71 1.42
N GLU A 286 -21.19 18.85 0.50
CA GLU A 286 -22.44 18.08 0.53
C GLU A 286 -22.24 16.72 -0.14
N THR A 287 -22.72 15.65 0.48
CA THR A 287 -22.60 14.28 -0.06
C THR A 287 -23.94 13.71 -0.53
N ILE A 288 -23.86 12.73 -1.42
CA ILE A 288 -24.96 11.87 -1.85
C ILE A 288 -24.51 10.41 -1.80
N THR A 289 -25.46 9.50 -1.61
CA THR A 289 -25.21 8.06 -1.74
C THR A 289 -25.65 7.59 -3.12
N GLU A 290 -24.73 6.98 -3.84
CA GLU A 290 -24.99 6.31 -5.11
C GLU A 290 -25.06 4.80 -4.88
N ALA A 291 -26.07 4.14 -5.45
CA ALA A 291 -26.26 2.71 -5.31
C ALA A 291 -25.03 1.91 -5.77
N ALA A 292 -24.84 0.73 -5.17
CA ALA A 292 -23.83 -0.22 -5.59
C ALA A 292 -24.00 -0.60 -7.07
N VAL A 293 -22.89 -0.94 -7.73
CA VAL A 293 -22.89 -1.33 -9.15
C VAL A 293 -23.48 -2.72 -9.39
N ASP A 294 -23.44 -3.59 -8.38
CA ASP A 294 -24.04 -4.93 -8.34
C ASP A 294 -24.10 -5.43 -6.88
N ASP A 295 -24.53 -6.68 -6.68
CA ASP A 295 -24.73 -7.29 -5.35
C ASP A 295 -23.42 -7.60 -4.61
N ASP A 296 -22.27 -7.61 -5.31
CA ASP A 296 -20.96 -7.94 -4.74
C ASP A 296 -20.16 -6.67 -4.33
N HIS A 297 -20.73 -5.48 -4.54
CA HIS A 297 -20.09 -4.19 -4.28
C HIS A 297 -20.89 -3.33 -3.29
N ASN A 298 -20.21 -2.36 -2.67
CA ASN A 298 -20.85 -1.41 -1.74
C ASN A 298 -21.34 -0.16 -2.45
N GLU A 299 -22.34 0.51 -1.88
CA GLU A 299 -22.75 1.85 -2.30
C GLU A 299 -21.64 2.89 -2.05
N CYS A 300 -21.56 3.90 -2.91
CA CYS A 300 -20.54 4.95 -2.82
C CYS A 300 -21.13 6.23 -2.21
N ILE A 301 -20.40 6.84 -1.28
CA ILE A 301 -20.69 8.21 -0.82
C ILE A 301 -19.84 9.16 -1.66
N MET A 302 -20.50 10.06 -2.40
CA MET A 302 -19.88 10.95 -3.39
C MET A 302 -20.21 12.40 -3.07
N GLN A 303 -19.49 13.37 -3.65
CA GLN A 303 -19.94 14.76 -3.57
C GLN A 303 -21.21 14.96 -4.39
N LYS A 304 -22.14 15.76 -3.86
CA LYS A 304 -23.27 16.29 -4.62
C LYS A 304 -22.75 17.25 -5.70
N SER A 305 -23.32 17.16 -6.89
CA SER A 305 -22.92 18.04 -8.00
C SER A 305 -23.40 19.50 -7.82
N PRO A 306 -22.60 20.50 -8.22
CA PRO A 306 -21.25 20.37 -8.79
C PRO A 306 -20.22 20.03 -7.70
N ALA A 307 -19.38 19.02 -7.98
CA ALA A 307 -18.35 18.59 -7.04
C ALA A 307 -17.20 19.60 -6.98
N LYS A 308 -16.71 19.87 -5.77
CA LYS A 308 -15.48 20.64 -5.56
C LYS A 308 -14.30 19.85 -6.10
N GLN A 309 -13.36 20.55 -6.73
CA GLN A 309 -12.20 19.94 -7.35
C GLN A 309 -11.00 20.03 -6.41
N LEU A 310 -10.17 19.00 -6.35
CA LEU A 310 -8.90 19.09 -5.65
C LEU A 310 -7.98 20.08 -6.37
N THR A 311 -7.11 20.73 -5.60
CA THR A 311 -6.17 21.73 -6.12
C THR A 311 -4.80 21.11 -6.37
N ASN A 312 -3.99 20.96 -5.33
CA ASN A 312 -2.63 20.46 -5.44
C ASN A 312 -2.59 18.98 -5.81
N LEU A 313 -3.39 18.15 -5.14
CA LEU A 313 -3.41 16.71 -5.38
C LEU A 313 -3.91 16.34 -6.79
N ALA A 314 -4.83 17.11 -7.39
CA ALA A 314 -5.30 16.90 -8.77
C ALA A 314 -4.20 17.01 -9.84
N ARG A 315 -3.03 17.58 -9.49
CA ARG A 315 -1.89 17.73 -10.39
C ARG A 315 -1.00 16.49 -10.45
N ILE A 316 -1.26 15.49 -9.61
CA ILE A 316 -0.43 14.30 -9.45
C ILE A 316 -1.18 13.10 -10.03
N PRO A 317 -0.61 12.36 -10.99
CA PRO A 317 -1.23 11.13 -11.48
C PRO A 317 -1.20 10.05 -10.40
N GLU A 318 -2.24 9.23 -10.36
CA GLU A 318 -2.39 8.17 -9.36
C GLU A 318 -2.67 6.79 -9.96
N LEU A 319 -2.22 5.76 -9.25
CA LEU A 319 -2.60 4.36 -9.47
C LEU A 319 -3.20 3.80 -8.19
N VAL A 320 -4.45 3.34 -8.25
CA VAL A 320 -5.05 2.51 -7.18
C VAL A 320 -4.95 1.05 -7.60
N VAL A 321 -4.41 0.20 -6.72
CA VAL A 321 -4.28 -1.25 -6.94
C VAL A 321 -5.19 -1.97 -5.96
N THR A 322 -6.02 -2.89 -6.46
CA THR A 322 -6.97 -3.67 -5.65
C THR A 322 -6.82 -5.16 -5.95
N GLY A 323 -6.61 -5.97 -4.91
CA GLY A 323 -6.58 -7.42 -4.95
C GLY A 323 -7.97 -8.03 -5.07
N GLU A 324 -8.09 -9.05 -5.92
CA GLU A 324 -9.36 -9.69 -6.26
C GLU A 324 -10.14 -10.19 -5.04
N ALA A 325 -9.46 -10.76 -4.04
CA ALA A 325 -10.06 -11.36 -2.86
C ALA A 325 -10.04 -10.46 -1.64
N SER A 326 -9.53 -9.23 -1.75
CA SER A 326 -9.40 -8.31 -0.62
C SER A 326 -10.77 -7.80 -0.13
N PHE A 327 -10.84 -7.39 1.14
CA PHE A 327 -11.98 -6.65 1.68
C PHE A 327 -12.13 -5.26 1.04
N HIS A 328 -11.14 -4.80 0.28
CA HIS A 328 -11.21 -3.60 -0.56
C HIS A 328 -11.95 -3.82 -1.89
N ALA A 329 -12.04 -5.06 -2.39
CA ALA A 329 -12.68 -5.36 -3.68
C ALA A 329 -14.12 -4.81 -3.78
N PRO A 330 -14.97 -4.87 -2.72
CA PRO A 330 -16.30 -4.29 -2.75
C PRO A 330 -16.36 -2.76 -2.90
N TYR A 331 -15.31 -2.00 -2.58
CA TYR A 331 -15.43 -0.53 -2.45
C TYR A 331 -14.33 0.33 -3.05
N ASP A 332 -13.15 -0.21 -3.42
CA ASP A 332 -12.07 0.63 -3.97
C ASP A 332 -12.47 1.32 -5.28
N TYR A 333 -13.43 0.75 -6.02
CA TYR A 333 -14.03 1.42 -7.18
C TYR A 333 -14.71 2.75 -6.81
N CYS A 334 -15.24 2.90 -5.59
CA CYS A 334 -15.77 4.17 -5.08
C CYS A 334 -14.64 5.19 -4.87
N THR A 335 -13.49 4.75 -4.32
CA THR A 335 -12.30 5.62 -4.16
C THR A 335 -11.83 6.13 -5.51
N VAL A 336 -11.70 5.25 -6.50
CA VAL A 336 -11.32 5.62 -7.88
C VAL A 336 -12.35 6.56 -8.51
N LYS A 337 -13.64 6.27 -8.34
CA LYS A 337 -14.71 7.13 -8.84
C LYS A 337 -14.65 8.53 -8.23
N TYR A 338 -14.35 8.62 -6.94
CA TYR A 338 -14.23 9.89 -6.24
C TYR A 338 -13.01 10.68 -6.71
N LEU A 339 -11.83 10.06 -6.80
CA LEU A 339 -10.63 10.68 -7.33
C LEU A 339 -10.89 11.30 -8.72
N LYS A 340 -11.57 10.58 -9.62
CA LYS A 340 -12.00 11.11 -10.92
C LYS A 340 -12.99 12.28 -10.78
N GLN A 341 -13.97 12.18 -9.87
CA GLN A 341 -14.95 13.24 -9.63
C GLN A 341 -14.29 14.55 -9.17
N VAL A 342 -13.20 14.46 -8.42
CA VAL A 342 -12.48 15.62 -7.87
C VAL A 342 -11.25 16.04 -8.69
N GLY A 343 -11.14 15.54 -9.94
CA GLY A 343 -10.19 16.04 -10.93
C GLY A 343 -8.83 15.35 -10.97
N VAL A 344 -8.64 14.22 -10.28
CA VAL A 344 -7.39 13.45 -10.30
C VAL A 344 -7.35 12.54 -11.53
N ASP A 345 -6.20 12.51 -12.21
CA ASP A 345 -5.88 11.51 -13.23
C ASP A 345 -5.51 10.19 -12.54
N VAL A 346 -6.49 9.29 -12.37
CA VAL A 346 -6.32 8.01 -11.68
C VAL A 346 -6.58 6.82 -12.59
N GLU A 347 -5.64 5.88 -12.57
CA GLU A 347 -5.78 4.53 -13.12
C GLU A 347 -6.17 3.55 -12.01
N HIS A 348 -7.03 2.58 -12.32
CA HIS A 348 -7.41 1.50 -11.40
C HIS A 348 -6.86 0.18 -11.92
N ALA A 349 -5.85 -0.36 -11.26
CA ALA A 349 -5.39 -1.74 -11.44
C ALA A 349 -6.23 -2.66 -10.54
N ASP A 350 -7.43 -2.97 -11.01
CA ASP A 350 -8.26 -4.05 -10.48
C ASP A 350 -7.67 -5.39 -10.93
N LEU A 351 -6.91 -6.04 -10.05
CA LEU A 351 -6.08 -7.18 -10.41
C LEU A 351 -6.89 -8.34 -10.98
N GLY A 352 -8.09 -8.60 -10.44
CA GLY A 352 -8.98 -9.65 -10.95
C GLY A 352 -9.44 -9.37 -12.38
N LYS A 353 -9.78 -8.11 -12.70
CA LYS A 353 -10.14 -7.71 -14.08
C LYS A 353 -8.97 -7.73 -15.05
N GLU A 354 -7.74 -7.58 -14.54
CA GLU A 354 -6.50 -7.65 -15.33
C GLU A 354 -5.95 -9.08 -15.48
N GLY A 355 -6.62 -10.09 -14.94
CA GLY A 355 -6.21 -11.50 -15.04
C GLY A 355 -5.19 -11.94 -13.98
N ILE A 356 -4.94 -11.11 -12.96
CA ILE A 356 -4.07 -11.41 -11.82
C ILE A 356 -4.97 -11.83 -10.64
N HIS A 357 -5.11 -13.14 -10.46
CA HIS A 357 -6.14 -13.71 -9.59
C HIS A 357 -5.65 -14.17 -8.21
N GLY A 358 -6.58 -14.14 -7.27
CA GLY A 358 -6.49 -14.76 -5.95
C GLY A 358 -5.73 -13.97 -4.89
N ASN A 359 -5.51 -12.68 -5.14
CA ASN A 359 -4.77 -11.79 -4.26
C ASN A 359 -5.62 -11.17 -3.16
N GLY A 360 -5.13 -11.18 -1.91
CA GLY A 360 -5.74 -10.48 -0.78
C GLY A 360 -5.10 -9.11 -0.53
N HIS A 361 -5.33 -8.53 0.64
CA HIS A 361 -4.84 -7.20 1.02
C HIS A 361 -3.30 -7.10 1.13
N MET A 362 -2.63 -8.23 1.32
CA MET A 362 -1.17 -8.32 1.46
C MET A 362 -0.49 -8.78 0.16
N PHE A 363 -1.08 -8.46 -1.00
CA PHE A 363 -0.63 -8.95 -2.31
C PHE A 363 0.85 -8.71 -2.64
N PHE A 364 1.48 -7.71 -2.03
CA PHE A 364 2.92 -7.44 -2.18
C PHE A 364 3.82 -8.43 -1.42
N MET A 365 3.24 -9.25 -0.53
CA MET A 365 3.87 -10.37 0.16
C MET A 365 3.48 -11.74 -0.41
N GLU A 366 2.42 -11.81 -1.20
CA GLU A 366 1.85 -13.05 -1.71
C GLU A 366 2.68 -13.69 -2.84
N LYS A 367 2.34 -14.93 -3.25
CA LYS A 367 3.14 -15.79 -4.14
C LYS A 367 3.49 -15.17 -5.49
N ASN A 368 2.60 -14.33 -6.02
CA ASN A 368 2.74 -13.60 -7.29
C ASN A 368 3.10 -12.12 -7.10
N ASN A 369 3.60 -11.70 -5.93
CA ASN A 369 3.92 -10.30 -5.64
C ASN A 369 4.79 -9.58 -6.69
N ILE A 370 5.71 -10.28 -7.37
CA ILE A 370 6.58 -9.70 -8.42
C ILE A 370 5.82 -9.43 -9.71
N GLU A 371 4.76 -10.19 -10.02
CA GLU A 371 3.87 -9.90 -11.15
C GLU A 371 3.16 -8.57 -10.94
N ILE A 372 2.65 -8.34 -9.72
CA ILE A 372 1.99 -7.09 -9.33
C ILE A 372 3.00 -5.93 -9.27
N ALA A 373 4.19 -6.16 -8.73
CA ALA A 373 5.26 -5.15 -8.75
C ALA A 373 5.62 -4.74 -10.19
N ALA A 374 5.60 -5.69 -11.14
CA ALA A 374 5.82 -5.40 -12.55
C ALA A 374 4.70 -4.56 -13.16
N ARG A 375 3.44 -4.85 -12.80
CA ARG A 375 2.29 -4.04 -13.22
C ARG A 375 2.36 -2.61 -12.68
N VAL A 376 2.72 -2.43 -11.41
CA VAL A 376 2.97 -1.10 -10.82
C VAL A 376 4.12 -0.39 -11.53
N TYR A 377 5.22 -1.10 -11.81
CA TYR A 377 6.37 -0.54 -12.49
C TYR A 377 6.07 -0.11 -13.94
N GLN A 378 5.18 -0.81 -14.64
CA GLN A 378 4.72 -0.37 -15.97
C GLN A 378 4.05 1.00 -15.91
N TRP A 379 3.24 1.25 -14.88
CA TRP A 379 2.64 2.56 -14.65
C TRP A 379 3.69 3.62 -14.30
N LEU A 380 4.61 3.33 -13.39
CA LEU A 380 5.72 4.23 -13.01
C LEU A 380 6.66 4.59 -14.18
N ARG A 381 6.71 3.79 -15.25
CA ARG A 381 7.51 4.10 -16.44
C ARG A 381 6.80 5.04 -17.42
N LYS A 382 5.48 5.14 -17.33
CA LYS A 382 4.64 5.94 -18.21
C LYS A 382 4.48 7.37 -17.70
N HIS A 383 4.55 7.56 -16.39
CA HIS A 383 4.43 8.82 -15.66
C HIS A 383 5.77 9.21 -15.08
#